data_AF-A0A2R7MKR8-F1
#
_entry.id   AF-A0A2R7MKR8-F1
#
_cell.length_a   1.000
_cell.length_b   1.000
_cell.length_c   1.000
_cell.angle_alpha   90.00
_cell.angle_beta   90.00
_cell.angle_gamma   90.00
#
_symmetry.space_group_name_H-M   'P 1'
#
loop_
_entity.id
_entity.type
_entity.pdbx_description
1 polymer ?
#
loop_
_entity_poly.entity_id
_entity_poly.type
_entity_poly.pdbx_seq_one_letter_code
_entity_poly.pdbx_strand_id
1 'polypeptide(L)'
;MRHPLSTYRLQIRDSFTLDDAAEVTGYLRDLGVSWAYLSPLLEATPGSDHGYDVVDVTRVDPARGGADGLDRFVRAARADELGILIDIVPNHMGVSEPRSNAWWWDVLRQGRASAHADSFDIDWDFGDGKVRVPILGADLADEIGEISYDPTPAGDAPDGLIRYYEHAFPVAPGTGTDAAASGSRSAIEQLLAAQNFELRFWQDEAADLNYRRFFAVTTLAGVRVELPEVFDATHAEILRWVREGLADGLRVDHPDGLVDPGGYLDRLAVALEDAGEGEVGYVLGEKILEHGEALPSWWKTAGTTGYDALAEIDRVLTDPAGEAALDALDARLRVDSDLAPLTGWHDLIHDTKRKIADSIQVSEIRRIVRGLPASLREEFEADVLQDALAEILACFPVYRSYLPAGRAHLDAAAGEAEVRRPELGDVIEKLVPVLADTSLEVAWRFQQTTGPVMAKGVEDTAFYRYTRLGSLTEVGGDPGEFSLDVAGFHTAQALRHASWPTAMTTLST
;
A
#
# COMPACT_ATOMS: atom_id res chain seq x y z
N MET A 1 -16.98 -24.13 0.27
CA MET A 1 -16.66 -22.74 0.64
C MET A 1 -17.97 -21.99 0.87
N ARG A 2 -18.22 -21.60 2.12
CA ARG A 2 -19.27 -20.64 2.47
C ARG A 2 -18.89 -19.28 1.88
N HIS A 3 -19.82 -18.58 1.25
CA HIS A 3 -19.63 -17.23 0.73
C HIS A 3 -20.83 -16.35 1.10
N PRO A 4 -20.65 -15.02 1.22
CA PRO A 4 -21.75 -14.10 1.49
C PRO A 4 -22.71 -13.98 0.31
N LEU A 5 -23.99 -13.73 0.59
CA LEU A 5 -24.95 -13.18 -0.38
C LEU A 5 -24.79 -11.66 -0.51
N SER A 6 -24.41 -11.01 0.59
CA SER A 6 -24.17 -9.58 0.72
C SER A 6 -23.25 -9.32 1.91
N THR A 7 -22.41 -8.30 1.79
CA THR A 7 -21.54 -7.82 2.87
C THR A 7 -21.92 -6.40 3.27
N TYR A 8 -21.68 -6.05 4.54
CA TYR A 8 -21.86 -4.68 5.03
C TYR A 8 -20.59 -4.21 5.74
N ARG A 9 -19.92 -3.20 5.18
CA ARG A 9 -18.66 -2.66 5.73
C ARG A 9 -18.93 -1.86 7.01
N LEU A 10 -18.22 -2.21 8.08
CA LEU A 10 -18.20 -1.50 9.35
C LEU A 10 -16.78 -0.96 9.60
N GLN A 11 -16.68 0.36 9.78
CA GLN A 11 -15.43 1.03 10.13
C GLN A 11 -15.25 0.97 11.65
N ILE A 12 -14.46 -0.01 12.11
CA ILE A 12 -14.18 -0.25 13.53
C ILE A 12 -13.05 0.66 14.00
N ARG A 13 -13.34 1.46 15.03
CA ARG A 13 -12.46 2.49 15.61
C ARG A 13 -12.88 2.79 17.05
N ASP A 14 -12.14 3.63 17.75
CA ASP A 14 -12.44 3.98 19.16
C ASP A 14 -13.84 4.59 19.32
N SER A 15 -14.33 5.33 18.32
CA SER A 15 -15.69 5.91 18.31
C SER A 15 -16.81 4.96 17.83
N PHE A 16 -16.47 3.77 17.35
CA PHE A 16 -17.39 2.71 16.95
C PHE A 16 -16.67 1.35 17.07
N THR A 17 -16.65 0.83 18.29
CA THR A 17 -15.86 -0.33 18.71
C THR A 17 -16.51 -1.65 18.27
N LEU A 18 -15.86 -2.78 18.57
CA LEU A 18 -16.45 -4.11 18.41
C LEU A 18 -17.70 -4.32 19.28
N ASP A 19 -17.81 -3.61 20.41
CA ASP A 19 -19.03 -3.63 21.23
C ASP A 19 -20.19 -2.91 20.55
N ASP A 20 -19.93 -1.72 20.01
CA ASP A 20 -20.93 -0.97 19.24
C ASP A 20 -21.37 -1.75 17.98
N ALA A 21 -20.41 -2.40 17.32
CA ALA A 21 -20.68 -3.29 16.20
C ALA A 21 -21.55 -4.49 16.61
N ALA A 22 -21.39 -5.01 17.83
CA ALA A 22 -22.21 -6.11 18.34
C ALA A 22 -23.68 -5.67 18.52
N GLU A 23 -23.91 -4.44 18.97
CA GLU A 23 -25.26 -3.89 19.19
C GLU A 23 -26.06 -3.72 17.89
N VAL A 24 -25.39 -3.53 16.75
CA VAL A 24 -26.06 -3.36 15.44
C VAL A 24 -26.28 -4.65 14.66
N THR A 25 -25.82 -5.81 15.16
CA THR A 25 -25.95 -7.11 14.45
C THR A 25 -27.42 -7.46 14.14
N GLY A 26 -28.33 -7.22 15.10
CA GLY A 26 -29.76 -7.42 14.88
C GLY A 26 -30.34 -6.50 13.79
N TYR A 27 -29.85 -5.26 13.69
CA TYR A 27 -30.20 -4.35 12.60
C TYR A 27 -29.68 -4.84 11.25
N LEU A 28 -28.43 -5.32 11.18
CA LEU A 28 -27.85 -5.86 9.95
C LEU A 28 -28.64 -7.07 9.45
N ARG A 29 -29.06 -7.96 10.35
CA ARG A 29 -29.94 -9.08 10.03
C ARG A 29 -31.29 -8.61 9.49
N ASP A 30 -31.94 -7.66 10.16
CA ASP A 30 -33.23 -7.12 9.73
C ASP A 30 -33.13 -6.40 8.36
N LEU A 31 -31.96 -5.81 8.05
CA LEU A 31 -31.64 -5.21 6.75
C LEU A 31 -31.44 -6.27 5.65
N GLY A 32 -31.19 -7.53 6.01
CA GLY A 32 -30.92 -8.64 5.08
C GLY A 32 -29.44 -8.80 4.71
N VAL A 33 -28.53 -8.24 5.52
CA VAL A 33 -27.09 -8.46 5.38
C VAL A 33 -26.76 -9.91 5.70
N SER A 34 -25.93 -10.57 4.90
CA SER A 34 -25.49 -11.94 5.19
C SER A 34 -24.21 -11.99 6.01
N TRP A 35 -23.25 -11.09 5.74
CA TRP A 35 -21.97 -11.04 6.44
C TRP A 35 -21.62 -9.60 6.83
N ALA A 36 -21.14 -9.41 8.06
CA ALA A 36 -20.51 -8.17 8.46
C ALA A 36 -19.06 -8.15 7.96
N TYR A 37 -18.65 -7.04 7.34
CA TYR A 37 -17.30 -6.83 6.83
C TYR A 37 -16.61 -5.79 7.71
N LEU A 38 -15.67 -6.24 8.55
CA LEU A 38 -14.94 -5.40 9.49
C LEU A 38 -13.68 -4.81 8.85
N SER A 39 -13.38 -3.55 9.18
CA SER A 39 -12.06 -2.94 8.95
C SER A 39 -10.94 -3.68 9.71
N PRO A 40 -9.66 -3.36 9.45
CA PRO A 40 -8.55 -4.04 10.13
C PRO A 40 -8.67 -4.00 11.65
N LEU A 41 -8.36 -5.13 12.29
CA LEU A 41 -8.55 -5.33 13.73
C LEU A 41 -7.25 -5.57 14.52
N LEU A 42 -6.13 -5.84 13.86
CA LEU A 42 -4.84 -5.88 14.55
C LEU A 42 -4.54 -4.49 15.14
N GLU A 43 -3.77 -4.45 16.23
CA GLU A 43 -3.47 -3.18 16.88
C GLU A 43 -2.75 -2.23 15.93
N ALA A 44 -3.34 -1.04 15.80
CA ALA A 44 -2.82 0.03 14.98
C ALA A 44 -2.19 1.14 15.83
N THR A 45 -1.60 2.14 15.19
CA THR A 45 -1.07 3.32 15.89
C THR A 45 -2.14 3.89 16.83
N PRO A 46 -1.79 4.29 18.07
CA PRO A 46 -2.71 4.94 18.98
C PRO A 46 -3.47 6.09 18.30
N GLY A 47 -4.80 6.08 18.43
CA GLY A 47 -5.67 7.08 17.82
C GLY A 47 -5.99 6.86 16.33
N SER A 48 -5.55 5.75 15.72
CA SER A 48 -5.90 5.42 14.33
C SER A 48 -7.41 5.23 14.15
N ASP A 49 -7.99 5.96 13.20
CA ASP A 49 -9.41 5.87 12.83
C ASP A 49 -9.71 4.79 11.78
N HIS A 50 -8.68 4.11 11.26
CA HIS A 50 -8.81 3.20 10.11
C HIS A 50 -8.18 1.82 10.27
N GLY A 51 -7.10 1.68 11.06
CA GLY A 51 -6.48 0.38 11.36
C GLY A 51 -5.41 -0.12 10.37
N TYR A 52 -5.23 0.53 9.21
CA TYR A 52 -4.19 0.17 8.21
C TYR A 52 -2.73 0.37 8.66
N ASP A 53 -2.50 1.11 9.74
CA ASP A 53 -1.20 1.43 10.31
C ASP A 53 -0.88 0.49 11.48
N VAL A 54 -0.82 -0.82 11.19
CA VAL A 54 -0.63 -1.90 12.17
C VAL A 54 0.72 -1.76 12.90
N VAL A 55 0.72 -1.79 14.23
CA VAL A 55 1.92 -1.71 15.08
C VAL A 55 2.19 -2.99 15.87
N ASP A 56 1.18 -3.82 16.14
CA ASP A 56 1.32 -5.13 16.77
C ASP A 56 0.42 -6.17 16.09
N VAL A 57 1.06 -7.17 15.48
CA VAL A 57 0.42 -8.26 14.74
C VAL A 57 -0.07 -9.41 15.64
N THR A 58 0.20 -9.33 16.95
CA THR A 58 -0.05 -10.43 17.88
C THR A 58 -1.38 -10.33 18.62
N ARG A 59 -2.10 -9.21 18.48
CA ARG A 59 -3.34 -8.96 19.23
C ARG A 59 -4.33 -8.09 18.47
N VAL A 60 -5.60 -8.27 18.82
CA VAL A 60 -6.69 -7.37 18.44
C VAL A 60 -6.52 -6.04 19.19
N ASP A 61 -6.71 -4.94 18.49
CA ASP A 61 -6.54 -3.59 19.01
C ASP A 61 -7.38 -3.34 20.28
N PRO A 62 -6.75 -3.02 21.43
CA PRO A 62 -7.46 -2.72 22.66
C PRO A 62 -8.43 -1.53 22.56
N ALA A 63 -8.10 -0.49 21.78
CA ALA A 63 -8.96 0.68 21.59
C ALA A 63 -10.22 0.35 20.76
N ARG A 64 -10.18 -0.74 19.97
CA ARG A 64 -11.33 -1.26 19.22
C ARG A 64 -12.17 -2.25 20.04
N GLY A 65 -11.81 -2.53 21.29
CA GLY A 65 -12.48 -3.48 22.19
C GLY A 65 -11.66 -4.75 22.48
N GLY A 66 -10.53 -4.94 21.81
CA GLY A 66 -9.62 -6.07 22.01
C GLY A 66 -10.26 -7.44 21.71
N ALA A 67 -9.57 -8.50 22.13
CA ALA A 67 -10.03 -9.88 21.91
C ALA A 67 -11.41 -10.15 22.55
N ASP A 68 -11.66 -9.63 23.75
CA ASP A 68 -12.94 -9.81 24.44
C ASP A 68 -14.10 -9.11 23.69
N GLY A 69 -13.83 -7.96 23.07
CA GLY A 69 -14.79 -7.25 22.21
C GLY A 69 -15.09 -8.04 20.95
N LEU A 70 -14.06 -8.63 20.31
CA LEU A 70 -14.24 -9.52 19.17
C LEU A 70 -15.10 -10.73 19.53
N ASP A 71 -14.85 -11.37 20.69
CA ASP A 71 -15.66 -12.50 21.16
C ASP A 71 -17.13 -12.12 21.43
N ARG A 72 -17.38 -10.88 21.88
CA ARG A 72 -18.75 -10.36 22.06
C ARG A 72 -19.41 -10.10 20.71
N PHE A 73 -18.72 -9.44 19.80
CA PHE A 73 -19.18 -9.21 18.43
C PHE A 73 -19.52 -10.52 17.72
N VAL A 74 -18.61 -11.49 17.74
CA VAL A 74 -18.79 -12.80 17.10
C VAL A 74 -20.02 -13.49 17.68
N ARG A 75 -20.19 -13.54 19.00
CA ARG A 75 -21.39 -14.14 19.61
C ARG A 75 -22.68 -13.48 19.15
N ALA A 76 -22.72 -12.15 19.08
CA ALA A 76 -23.88 -11.40 18.59
C ALA A 76 -24.15 -11.71 17.12
N ALA A 77 -23.11 -11.62 16.27
CA ALA A 77 -23.20 -11.93 14.85
C ALA A 77 -23.70 -13.35 14.59
N ARG A 78 -23.20 -14.35 15.33
CA ARG A 78 -23.66 -15.74 15.23
C ARG A 78 -25.11 -15.93 15.69
N ALA A 79 -25.53 -15.24 16.75
CA ALA A 79 -26.92 -15.29 17.22
C ALA A 79 -27.91 -14.73 16.18
N ASP A 80 -27.43 -13.81 15.33
CA ASP A 80 -28.16 -13.23 14.21
C ASP A 80 -27.83 -13.87 12.85
N GLU A 81 -27.18 -15.05 12.86
CA GLU A 81 -26.85 -15.86 11.68
C GLU A 81 -25.93 -15.17 10.64
N LEU A 82 -25.20 -14.14 11.04
CA LEU A 82 -24.26 -13.41 10.20
C LEU A 82 -22.92 -14.17 10.04
N GLY A 83 -22.36 -14.09 8.83
CA GLY A 83 -20.94 -14.36 8.58
C GLY A 83 -20.06 -13.15 8.90
N ILE A 84 -18.75 -13.36 8.98
CA ILE A 84 -17.77 -12.33 9.38
C ILE A 84 -16.61 -12.33 8.38
N LEU A 85 -16.44 -11.21 7.69
CA LEU A 85 -15.30 -10.92 6.82
C LEU A 85 -14.40 -9.89 7.52
N ILE A 86 -13.09 -10.15 7.60
CA ILE A 86 -12.15 -9.23 8.27
C ILE A 86 -11.09 -8.77 7.28
N ASP A 87 -10.84 -7.46 7.26
CA ASP A 87 -9.76 -6.83 6.49
C ASP A 87 -8.39 -7.12 7.13
N ILE A 88 -7.38 -7.43 6.32
CA ILE A 88 -6.00 -7.72 6.77
C ILE A 88 -4.97 -6.95 5.93
N VAL A 89 -3.85 -6.58 6.56
CA VAL A 89 -2.88 -5.65 5.99
C VAL A 89 -1.48 -6.28 5.94
N PRO A 90 -1.16 -7.07 4.90
CA PRO A 90 0.10 -7.82 4.84
C PRO A 90 1.29 -7.00 4.32
N ASN A 91 1.04 -5.89 3.62
CA ASN A 91 2.08 -5.18 2.87
C ASN A 91 2.99 -4.30 3.74
N HIS A 92 2.48 -3.76 4.84
CA HIS A 92 3.14 -2.70 5.59
C HIS A 92 2.70 -2.64 7.05
N MET A 93 3.46 -1.90 7.87
CA MET A 93 3.17 -1.61 9.28
C MET A 93 3.38 -0.13 9.60
N GLY A 94 2.66 0.37 10.60
CA GLY A 94 2.77 1.73 11.12
C GLY A 94 4.10 1.98 11.83
N VAL A 95 4.75 3.10 11.49
CA VAL A 95 6.03 3.54 12.07
C VAL A 95 6.04 5.04 12.44
N SER A 96 4.87 5.71 12.41
CA SER A 96 4.68 7.10 12.85
C SER A 96 5.07 7.32 14.32
N GLU A 97 4.71 6.37 15.17
CA GLU A 97 5.11 6.30 16.58
C GLU A 97 6.02 5.09 16.79
N PRO A 98 7.35 5.21 16.58
CA PRO A 98 8.24 4.05 16.57
C PRO A 98 8.15 3.16 17.81
N ARG A 99 7.89 3.73 18.98
CA ARG A 99 7.81 3.00 20.25
C ARG A 99 6.59 2.10 20.36
N SER A 100 5.51 2.41 19.63
CA SER A 100 4.28 1.61 19.60
C SER A 100 4.45 0.35 18.75
N ASN A 101 5.39 0.36 17.78
CA ASN A 101 5.72 -0.80 16.95
C ASN A 101 6.98 -1.50 17.48
N ALA A 102 6.80 -2.62 18.18
CA ALA A 102 7.91 -3.34 18.82
C ALA A 102 8.98 -3.83 17.83
N TRP A 103 8.59 -4.22 16.61
CA TRP A 103 9.52 -4.69 15.58
C TRP A 103 10.37 -3.53 15.06
N TRP A 104 9.73 -2.42 14.70
CA TRP A 104 10.43 -1.23 14.21
C TRP A 104 11.31 -0.62 15.31
N TRP A 105 10.83 -0.57 16.55
CA TRP A 105 11.61 -0.12 17.70
C TRP A 105 12.89 -0.93 17.89
N ASP A 106 12.81 -2.26 17.80
CA ASP A 106 13.99 -3.12 17.91
C ASP A 106 14.96 -2.94 16.73
N VAL A 107 14.45 -2.71 15.52
CA VAL A 107 15.27 -2.37 14.34
C VAL A 107 16.01 -1.05 14.54
N LEU A 108 15.34 0.01 15.01
CA LEU A 108 16.01 1.29 15.29
C LEU A 108 17.04 1.17 16.42
N ARG A 109 16.79 0.28 17.40
CA ARG A 109 17.68 0.06 18.54
C ARG A 109 18.90 -0.79 18.20
N GLN A 110 18.73 -1.89 17.47
CA GLN A 110 19.75 -2.91 17.23
C GLN A 110 20.33 -2.89 15.80
N GLY A 111 19.71 -2.14 14.88
CA GLY A 111 20.09 -2.13 13.47
C GLY A 111 19.96 -3.52 12.84
N ARG A 112 20.93 -3.89 12.01
CA ARG A 112 21.01 -5.22 11.38
C ARG A 112 21.09 -6.40 12.35
N ALA A 113 21.37 -6.16 13.63
CA ALA A 113 21.41 -7.20 14.64
C ALA A 113 20.01 -7.51 15.23
N SER A 114 18.99 -6.72 14.90
CA SER A 114 17.60 -7.01 15.28
C SER A 114 17.12 -8.33 14.66
N ALA A 115 16.31 -9.09 15.42
CA ALA A 115 15.61 -10.25 14.89
C ALA A 115 14.56 -9.88 13.83
N HIS A 116 14.18 -8.60 13.75
CA HIS A 116 13.20 -8.06 12.83
C HIS A 116 13.82 -7.26 11.67
N ALA A 117 15.16 -7.22 11.55
CA ALA A 117 15.84 -6.45 10.52
C ALA A 117 15.43 -6.87 9.10
N ASP A 118 15.21 -8.17 8.88
CA ASP A 118 14.75 -8.71 7.60
C ASP A 118 13.23 -8.68 7.43
N SER A 119 12.47 -8.35 8.47
CA SER A 119 11.01 -8.21 8.39
C SER A 119 10.58 -6.98 7.59
N PHE A 120 11.43 -5.95 7.52
CA PHE A 120 11.21 -4.73 6.76
C PHE A 120 12.10 -4.69 5.51
N ASP A 121 11.61 -4.07 4.43
CA ASP A 121 12.37 -3.90 3.18
C ASP A 121 13.25 -2.65 3.25
N ILE A 122 14.43 -2.80 3.86
CA ILE A 122 15.41 -1.73 4.12
C ILE A 122 16.65 -1.89 3.23
N ASP A 123 16.98 -0.84 2.49
CA ASP A 123 18.26 -0.65 1.81
C ASP A 123 19.33 -0.17 2.79
N TRP A 124 19.85 -1.12 3.56
CA TRP A 124 20.87 -0.85 4.57
C TRP A 124 22.19 -0.35 3.99
N ASP A 125 22.55 -0.74 2.76
CA ASP A 125 23.82 -0.33 2.15
C ASP A 125 23.75 1.14 1.71
N PHE A 126 22.61 1.58 1.16
CA PHE A 126 22.40 3.00 0.83
C PHE A 126 22.32 3.92 2.06
N GLY A 127 21.86 3.38 3.19
CA GLY A 127 21.81 4.09 4.46
C GLY A 127 23.10 4.02 5.29
N ASP A 128 24.22 3.56 4.72
CA ASP A 128 25.49 3.37 5.45
C ASP A 128 25.33 2.55 6.75
N GLY A 129 24.49 1.52 6.69
CA GLY A 129 24.14 0.65 7.83
C GLY A 129 23.05 1.19 8.75
N LYS A 130 22.41 2.31 8.40
CA LYS A 130 21.36 2.96 9.20
C LYS A 130 20.01 3.00 8.50
N VAL A 131 18.95 3.16 9.28
CA VAL A 131 17.60 3.51 8.80
C VAL A 131 17.47 5.04 8.73
N ARG A 132 17.09 5.59 7.58
CA ARG A 132 16.83 7.04 7.45
C ARG A 132 15.39 7.36 7.81
N VAL A 133 15.18 8.17 8.83
CA VAL A 133 13.87 8.53 9.37
C VAL A 133 13.55 9.99 9.05
N PRO A 134 12.73 10.28 8.03
CA PRO A 134 12.41 11.64 7.58
C PRO A 134 11.36 12.30 8.48
N ILE A 135 11.79 12.86 9.60
CA ILE A 135 10.89 13.40 10.64
C ILE A 135 11.21 14.84 11.04
N LEU A 136 12.42 15.32 10.74
CA LEU A 136 12.85 16.64 11.17
C LEU A 136 12.13 17.72 10.35
N GLY A 137 11.82 18.86 10.99
CA GLY A 137 11.21 20.03 10.35
C GLY A 137 12.17 20.80 9.42
N ALA A 138 13.48 20.63 9.60
CA ALA A 138 14.57 21.18 8.80
C ALA A 138 15.80 20.26 8.87
N ASP A 139 16.94 20.72 8.35
CA ASP A 139 18.22 20.00 8.46
C ASP A 139 18.62 19.77 9.92
N LEU A 140 19.28 18.66 10.20
CA LEU A 140 19.72 18.28 11.55
C LEU A 140 20.51 19.40 12.25
N ALA A 141 21.32 20.15 11.53
CA ALA A 141 22.12 21.23 12.10
C ALA A 141 21.27 22.36 12.71
N ASP A 142 20.07 22.57 12.19
CA ASP A 142 19.12 23.59 12.66
C ASP A 142 18.21 23.02 13.76
N GLU A 143 17.84 21.74 13.67
CA GLU A 143 16.93 21.07 14.60
C GLU A 143 17.62 20.44 15.83
N ILE A 144 18.96 20.35 15.85
CA ILE A 144 19.72 19.71 16.94
C ILE A 144 19.42 20.29 18.33
N GLY A 145 19.02 21.56 18.40
CA GLY A 145 18.65 22.23 19.66
C GLY A 145 17.36 21.72 20.29
N GLU A 146 16.49 21.11 19.48
CA GLU A 146 15.20 20.54 19.88
C GLU A 146 15.31 19.05 20.23
N ILE A 147 16.49 18.46 20.03
CA ILE A 147 16.76 17.05 20.35
C ILE A 147 17.32 16.94 21.77
N SER A 148 16.72 16.06 22.55
CA SER A 148 17.18 15.76 23.92
C SER A 148 17.41 14.26 24.13
N TYR A 149 18.25 13.93 25.12
CA TYR A 149 18.52 12.56 25.53
C TYR A 149 18.17 12.38 27.01
N ASP A 150 17.27 11.45 27.29
CA ASP A 150 16.91 11.01 28.63
C ASP A 150 17.58 9.65 28.91
N PRO A 151 18.60 9.58 29.78
CA PRO A 151 19.32 8.33 30.09
C PRO A 151 18.53 7.39 31.01
N THR A 152 17.31 7.74 31.42
CA THR A 152 16.50 6.93 32.33
C THR A 152 16.11 5.60 31.66
N PRO A 153 16.56 4.44 32.20
CA PRO A 153 16.22 3.15 31.60
C PRO A 153 14.72 2.87 31.65
N ALA A 154 14.17 2.38 30.55
CA ALA A 154 12.83 1.79 30.46
C ALA A 154 12.93 0.31 30.05
N GLY A 155 11.84 -0.45 30.21
CA GLY A 155 11.84 -1.88 29.88
C GLY A 155 12.17 -2.20 28.42
N ASP A 156 11.70 -1.35 27.50
CA ASP A 156 11.92 -1.39 26.06
C ASP A 156 13.08 -0.48 25.60
N ALA A 157 13.64 0.33 26.49
CA ALA A 157 14.71 1.28 26.21
C ALA A 157 15.72 1.33 27.38
N PRO A 158 16.50 0.26 27.62
CA PRO A 158 17.38 0.17 28.78
C PRO A 158 18.54 1.18 28.75
N ASP A 159 18.88 1.71 27.58
CA ASP A 159 19.92 2.73 27.37
C ASP A 159 19.36 4.16 27.30
N GLY A 160 18.07 4.34 27.57
CA GLY A 160 17.38 5.63 27.53
C GLY A 160 16.73 5.96 26.18
N LEU A 161 16.27 7.21 26.06
CA LEU A 161 15.46 7.70 24.95
C LEU A 161 16.05 8.96 24.34
N ILE A 162 16.08 9.02 23.01
CA ILE A 162 16.24 10.28 22.26
C ILE A 162 14.83 10.84 22.00
N ARG A 163 14.65 12.15 22.19
CA ARG A 163 13.39 12.85 21.93
C ARG A 163 13.57 14.00 20.96
N TYR A 164 12.64 14.13 20.04
CA TYR A 164 12.45 15.27 19.16
C TYR A 164 10.98 15.68 19.24
N TYR A 165 10.69 16.75 19.98
CA TYR A 165 9.32 17.08 20.41
C TYR A 165 8.60 15.87 21.04
N GLU A 166 7.45 15.47 20.50
CA GLU A 166 6.67 14.30 20.91
C GLU A 166 7.30 12.97 20.50
N HIS A 167 8.15 12.96 19.47
CA HIS A 167 8.73 11.74 18.94
C HIS A 167 9.79 11.18 19.88
N ALA A 168 9.77 9.86 20.05
CA ALA A 168 10.74 9.12 20.86
C ALA A 168 11.45 8.07 20.00
N PHE A 169 12.74 7.90 20.26
CA PHE A 169 13.60 6.92 19.59
C PHE A 169 14.44 6.16 20.62
N PRO A 170 14.75 4.88 20.37
CA PRO A 170 15.57 4.10 21.28
C PRO A 170 17.04 4.53 21.19
N VAL A 171 17.77 4.39 22.29
CA VAL A 171 19.23 4.50 22.26
C VAL A 171 19.85 3.12 22.03
N ALA A 172 20.75 3.04 21.06
CA ALA A 172 21.51 1.85 20.75
C ALA A 172 22.40 1.44 21.95
N PRO A 173 22.56 0.12 22.23
CA PRO A 173 23.26 -0.35 23.42
C PRO A 173 24.64 0.28 23.63
N GLY A 174 24.85 0.89 24.79
CA GLY A 174 26.15 1.45 25.20
C GLY A 174 26.59 2.72 24.47
N THR A 175 25.69 3.40 23.74
CA THR A 175 26.00 4.64 23.00
C THR A 175 25.71 5.93 23.78
N GLY A 176 24.90 5.85 24.85
CA GLY A 176 24.56 6.97 25.72
C GLY A 176 25.76 7.47 26.56
N THR A 177 25.85 8.79 26.79
CA THR A 177 26.90 9.41 27.62
C THR A 177 26.34 10.49 28.55
N ASP A 178 27.00 10.72 29.69
CA ASP A 178 26.64 11.81 30.63
C ASP A 178 26.70 13.20 29.96
N ALA A 179 27.61 13.39 29.01
CA ALA A 179 27.75 14.63 28.27
C ALA A 179 26.54 14.89 27.34
N ALA A 180 26.00 13.85 26.70
CA ALA A 180 24.77 13.94 25.93
C ALA A 180 23.58 14.23 26.86
N ALA A 181 23.53 13.61 28.03
CA ALA A 181 22.46 13.84 29.01
C ALA A 181 22.47 15.28 29.56
N SER A 182 23.63 15.95 29.58
CA SER A 182 23.71 17.38 29.93
C SER A 182 23.23 18.34 28.82
N GLY A 183 22.83 17.84 27.66
CA GLY A 183 22.32 18.65 26.54
C GLY A 183 23.40 19.38 25.74
N SER A 184 24.66 18.94 25.80
CA SER A 184 25.72 19.54 24.98
C SER A 184 25.48 19.20 23.51
N ARG A 185 25.36 20.23 22.65
CA ARG A 185 25.13 20.07 21.20
C ARG A 185 26.06 19.04 20.56
N SER A 186 27.38 19.18 20.78
CA SER A 186 28.37 18.25 20.21
C SER A 186 28.23 16.82 20.76
N ALA A 187 27.75 16.65 21.99
CA ALA A 187 27.51 15.32 22.56
C ALA A 187 26.23 14.68 22.02
N ILE A 188 25.18 15.47 21.74
CA ILE A 188 23.97 14.99 21.05
C ILE A 188 24.30 14.60 19.60
N GLU A 189 25.11 15.40 18.88
CA GLU A 189 25.59 15.06 17.53
C GLU A 189 26.35 13.72 17.54
N GLN A 190 27.23 13.50 18.52
CA GLN A 190 27.94 12.22 18.68
C GLN A 190 27.00 11.06 19.04
N LEU A 191 26.01 11.31 19.89
CA LEU A 191 25.00 10.30 20.24
C LEU A 191 24.22 9.87 18.99
N LEU A 192 23.68 10.82 18.22
CA LEU A 192 22.95 10.55 16.98
C LEU A 192 23.82 9.82 15.95
N ALA A 193 25.08 10.22 15.81
CA ALA A 193 26.03 9.55 14.93
C ALA A 193 26.27 8.07 15.31
N ALA A 194 26.10 7.70 16.58
CA ALA A 194 26.25 6.32 17.06
C ALA A 194 24.99 5.46 16.94
N GLN A 195 23.84 6.01 16.53
CA GLN A 195 22.59 5.26 16.41
C GLN A 195 22.52 4.44 15.12
N ASN A 196 21.66 3.41 15.12
CA ASN A 196 21.33 2.61 13.93
C ASN A 196 20.30 3.28 13.01
N PHE A 197 19.94 4.52 13.31
CA PHE A 197 19.08 5.35 12.50
C PHE A 197 19.71 6.73 12.30
N GLU A 198 19.22 7.43 11.29
CA GLU A 198 19.60 8.79 10.93
C GLU A 198 18.32 9.62 10.80
N LEU A 199 18.15 10.64 11.65
CA LEU A 199 17.02 11.57 11.53
C LEU A 199 17.29 12.52 10.37
N ARG A 200 16.33 12.64 9.45
CA ARG A 200 16.43 13.43 8.21
C ARG A 200 15.33 14.48 8.15
N PHE A 201 15.58 15.54 7.38
CA PHE A 201 14.53 16.49 6.99
C PHE A 201 13.41 15.76 6.27
N TRP A 202 12.16 16.00 6.63
CA TRP A 202 11.04 15.20 6.10
C TRP A 202 10.94 15.23 4.57
N GLN A 203 11.31 16.35 3.91
CA GLN A 203 11.26 16.45 2.44
C GLN A 203 12.33 15.61 1.72
N ASP A 204 13.40 15.21 2.42
CA ASP A 204 14.42 14.32 1.86
C ASP A 204 13.83 12.93 1.52
N GLU A 205 12.65 12.58 2.07
CA GLU A 205 11.97 11.31 1.79
C GLU A 205 11.75 11.05 0.29
N ALA A 206 11.64 12.10 -0.51
CA ALA A 206 11.41 11.98 -1.93
C ALA A 206 12.57 11.28 -2.64
N ALA A 207 13.82 11.51 -2.18
CA ALA A 207 15.03 11.18 -2.91
C ALA A 207 16.04 10.34 -2.13
N ASP A 208 15.97 10.34 -0.79
CA ASP A 208 16.96 9.76 0.12
C ASP A 208 16.39 8.74 1.11
N LEU A 209 15.10 8.38 1.01
CA LEU A 209 14.52 7.28 1.78
C LEU A 209 15.19 5.93 1.45
N ASN A 210 15.39 5.09 2.47
CA ASN A 210 16.07 3.81 2.32
C ASN A 210 15.26 2.60 2.82
N TYR A 211 13.94 2.73 2.95
CA TYR A 211 13.05 1.59 3.12
C TYR A 211 11.86 1.73 2.18
N ARG A 212 11.29 0.61 1.74
CA ARG A 212 10.06 0.63 0.95
C ARG A 212 8.91 1.10 1.83
N ARG A 213 8.03 1.93 1.27
CA ARG A 213 6.84 2.46 1.96
C ARG A 213 5.55 2.14 1.20
N PHE A 214 4.41 2.30 1.85
CA PHE A 214 3.11 2.28 1.17
C PHE A 214 2.91 3.57 0.38
N PHE A 215 2.90 3.47 -0.95
CA PHE A 215 2.89 4.62 -1.85
C PHE A 215 3.99 5.64 -1.54
N ALA A 216 3.63 6.81 -1.01
CA ALA A 216 4.52 7.87 -0.58
C ALA A 216 4.39 8.16 0.94
N VAL A 217 3.73 7.29 1.70
CA VAL A 217 3.48 7.48 3.13
C VAL A 217 4.64 6.91 3.94
N THR A 218 5.56 7.78 4.39
CA THR A 218 6.76 7.37 5.15
C THR A 218 6.44 6.74 6.50
N THR A 219 5.27 7.01 7.06
CA THR A 219 4.83 6.39 8.31
C THR A 219 4.32 4.95 8.15
N LEU A 220 4.39 4.36 6.95
CA LEU A 220 3.98 2.99 6.67
C LEU A 220 5.14 2.21 6.02
N ALA A 221 5.91 1.48 6.82
CA ALA A 221 7.09 0.74 6.36
C ALA A 221 6.69 -0.61 5.76
N GLY A 222 7.21 -0.92 4.58
CA GLY A 222 6.94 -2.13 3.83
C GLY A 222 7.50 -3.39 4.52
N VAL A 223 6.64 -4.38 4.69
CA VAL A 223 6.95 -5.68 5.31
C VAL A 223 7.25 -6.73 4.24
N ARG A 224 8.24 -7.58 4.50
CA ARG A 224 8.72 -8.64 3.61
C ARG A 224 7.95 -9.95 3.81
N VAL A 225 6.64 -9.90 3.59
CA VAL A 225 5.73 -11.05 3.81
C VAL A 225 6.01 -12.23 2.85
N GLU A 226 6.82 -12.04 1.81
CA GLU A 226 7.31 -13.14 0.98
C GLU A 226 8.17 -14.14 1.76
N LEU A 227 8.84 -13.68 2.82
CA LEU A 227 9.61 -14.53 3.73
C LEU A 227 8.67 -15.38 4.60
N PRO A 228 8.80 -16.72 4.62
CA PRO A 228 7.91 -17.60 5.38
C PRO A 228 7.78 -17.23 6.87
N GLU A 229 8.89 -16.94 7.54
CA GLU A 229 8.92 -16.57 8.95
C GLU A 229 8.20 -15.25 9.25
N VAL A 230 8.23 -14.30 8.30
CA VAL A 230 7.51 -13.02 8.42
C VAL A 230 6.03 -13.24 8.19
N PHE A 231 5.65 -14.06 7.20
CA PHE A 231 4.26 -14.47 7.00
C PHE A 231 3.70 -15.15 8.25
N ASP A 232 4.39 -16.16 8.78
CA ASP A 232 3.97 -16.92 9.95
C ASP A 232 3.77 -16.01 11.17
N ALA A 233 4.71 -15.08 11.41
CA ALA A 233 4.63 -14.14 12.52
C ALA A 233 3.50 -13.10 12.36
N THR A 234 3.31 -12.55 11.17
CA THR A 234 2.27 -11.53 10.90
C THR A 234 0.86 -12.11 10.78
N HIS A 235 0.73 -13.41 10.49
CA HIS A 235 -0.56 -14.07 10.29
C HIS A 235 -0.99 -14.95 11.45
N ALA A 236 -0.18 -15.12 12.50
CA ALA A 236 -0.52 -16.00 13.63
C ALA A 236 -1.87 -15.67 14.28
N GLU A 237 -2.15 -14.38 14.56
CA GLU A 237 -3.42 -13.94 15.15
C GLU A 237 -4.57 -14.01 14.13
N ILE A 238 -4.31 -13.66 12.86
CA ILE A 238 -5.29 -13.77 11.77
C ILE A 238 -5.76 -15.22 11.59
N LEU A 239 -4.83 -16.17 11.58
CA LEU A 239 -5.12 -17.59 11.47
C LEU A 239 -5.80 -18.13 12.73
N ARG A 240 -5.53 -17.55 13.91
CA ARG A 240 -6.30 -17.84 15.13
C ARG A 240 -7.78 -17.48 14.94
N TRP A 241 -8.09 -16.32 14.35
CA TRP A 241 -9.48 -15.93 14.11
C TRP A 241 -10.23 -16.95 13.26
N VAL A 242 -9.58 -17.50 12.24
CA VAL A 242 -10.18 -18.52 11.39
C VAL A 242 -10.33 -19.84 12.15
N ARG A 243 -9.25 -20.31 12.79
CA ARG A 243 -9.24 -21.57 13.55
C ARG A 243 -10.27 -21.60 14.68
N GLU A 244 -10.52 -20.47 15.32
CA GLU A 244 -11.47 -20.35 16.43
C GLU A 244 -12.87 -19.89 15.98
N GLY A 245 -13.11 -19.77 14.67
CA GLY A 245 -14.41 -19.42 14.10
C GLY A 245 -14.85 -17.96 14.30
N LEU A 246 -13.90 -17.08 14.61
CA LEU A 246 -14.09 -15.63 14.77
C LEU A 246 -14.19 -14.91 13.41
N ALA A 247 -13.66 -15.52 12.34
CA ALA A 247 -13.77 -15.03 10.97
C ALA A 247 -14.16 -16.17 10.02
N ASP A 248 -15.01 -15.87 9.02
CA ASP A 248 -15.39 -16.80 7.93
C ASP A 248 -14.65 -16.49 6.61
N GLY A 249 -14.08 -15.29 6.50
CA GLY A 249 -13.34 -14.87 5.32
C GLY A 249 -12.44 -13.68 5.61
N LEU A 250 -11.53 -13.41 4.66
CA LEU A 250 -10.54 -12.35 4.74
C LEU A 250 -10.60 -11.45 3.52
N ARG A 251 -10.40 -10.14 3.70
CA ARG A 251 -10.11 -9.21 2.61
C ARG A 251 -8.67 -8.78 2.73
N VAL A 252 -7.88 -8.99 1.68
CA VAL A 252 -6.46 -8.64 1.62
C VAL A 252 -6.32 -7.22 1.10
N ASP A 253 -5.79 -6.35 1.94
CA ASP A 253 -5.39 -4.99 1.58
C ASP A 253 -4.17 -4.98 0.67
N HIS A 254 -4.23 -4.15 -0.37
CA HIS A 254 -3.12 -3.83 -1.26
C HIS A 254 -2.18 -5.01 -1.65
N PRO A 255 -2.69 -6.15 -2.17
CA PRO A 255 -1.88 -7.25 -2.69
C PRO A 255 -0.88 -6.81 -3.76
N ASP A 256 -1.17 -5.75 -4.52
CA ASP A 256 -0.27 -5.23 -5.55
C ASP A 256 1.01 -4.58 -5.00
N GLY A 257 1.13 -4.38 -3.68
CA GLY A 257 2.38 -3.96 -3.04
C GLY A 257 3.34 -5.11 -2.72
N LEU A 258 2.89 -6.37 -2.83
CA LEU A 258 3.67 -7.54 -2.43
C LEU A 258 4.71 -7.91 -3.50
N VAL A 259 5.80 -8.56 -3.08
CA VAL A 259 6.83 -9.09 -4.00
C VAL A 259 6.22 -10.15 -4.91
N ASP A 260 5.53 -11.13 -4.32
CA ASP A 260 4.84 -12.23 -5.01
C ASP A 260 3.41 -12.39 -4.47
N PRO A 261 2.42 -11.62 -4.98
CA PRO A 261 1.04 -11.73 -4.53
C PRO A 261 0.40 -13.09 -4.82
N GLY A 262 0.81 -13.76 -5.90
CA GLY A 262 0.33 -15.11 -6.22
C GLY A 262 0.80 -16.13 -5.19
N GLY A 263 2.11 -16.13 -4.90
CA GLY A 263 2.70 -16.96 -3.86
C GLY A 263 2.18 -16.66 -2.46
N TYR A 264 1.90 -15.39 -2.15
CA TYR A 264 1.24 -14.99 -0.91
C TYR A 264 -0.16 -15.60 -0.79
N LEU A 265 -1.01 -15.47 -1.81
CA LEU A 265 -2.37 -16.04 -1.80
C LEU A 265 -2.34 -17.57 -1.78
N ASP A 266 -1.35 -18.20 -2.41
CA ASP A 266 -1.12 -19.64 -2.31
C ASP A 266 -0.80 -20.09 -0.89
N ARG A 267 0.12 -19.37 -0.22
CA ARG A 267 0.49 -19.64 1.17
C ARG A 267 -0.68 -19.39 2.13
N LEU A 268 -1.42 -18.29 1.91
CA LEU A 268 -2.61 -17.98 2.69
C LEU A 268 -3.68 -19.06 2.55
N ALA A 269 -3.94 -19.54 1.33
CA ALA A 269 -4.91 -20.61 1.12
C ALA A 269 -4.53 -21.90 1.87
N VAL A 270 -3.26 -22.32 1.82
CA VAL A 270 -2.78 -23.49 2.58
C VAL A 270 -2.94 -23.27 4.09
N ALA A 271 -2.53 -22.10 4.59
CA ALA A 271 -2.64 -21.78 6.01
C ALA A 271 -4.11 -21.73 6.50
N LEU A 272 -5.02 -21.27 5.65
CA LEU A 272 -6.46 -21.27 5.92
C LEU A 272 -7.06 -22.68 5.90
N GLU A 273 -6.64 -23.54 4.97
CA GLU A 273 -7.04 -24.95 4.95
C GLU A 273 -6.63 -25.67 6.25
N ASP A 274 -5.41 -25.43 6.72
CA ASP A 274 -4.89 -25.99 7.97
C ASP A 274 -5.62 -25.41 9.21
N ALA A 275 -5.93 -24.12 9.20
CA ALA A 275 -6.63 -23.46 10.30
C ALA A 275 -8.12 -23.83 10.37
N GLY A 276 -8.81 -23.93 9.23
CA GLY A 276 -10.26 -24.10 9.11
C GLY A 276 -10.76 -25.55 8.93
N GLU A 277 -9.97 -26.54 9.33
CA GLU A 277 -10.29 -27.98 9.18
C GLU A 277 -10.66 -28.40 7.74
N GLY A 278 -10.02 -27.80 6.73
CA GLY A 278 -10.22 -28.11 5.31
C GLY A 278 -11.31 -27.30 4.59
N GLU A 279 -11.98 -26.36 5.26
CA GLU A 279 -12.75 -25.33 4.56
C GLU A 279 -11.86 -24.14 4.17
N VAL A 280 -11.66 -23.93 2.87
CA VAL A 280 -11.02 -22.69 2.37
C VAL A 280 -11.97 -21.54 2.66
N GLY A 281 -11.49 -20.55 3.43
CA GLY A 281 -12.23 -19.31 3.72
C GLY A 281 -12.48 -18.47 2.46
N TYR A 282 -13.50 -17.62 2.51
CA TYR A 282 -13.78 -16.65 1.45
C TYR A 282 -12.72 -15.53 1.48
N VAL A 283 -11.81 -15.50 0.50
CA VAL A 283 -10.73 -14.51 0.41
C VAL A 283 -11.00 -13.53 -0.73
N LEU A 284 -10.83 -12.22 -0.49
CA LEU A 284 -10.88 -11.19 -1.52
C LEU A 284 -9.56 -10.43 -1.58
N GLY A 285 -9.21 -9.89 -2.74
CA GLY A 285 -8.10 -8.95 -2.89
C GLY A 285 -8.60 -7.55 -3.25
N GLU A 286 -8.11 -6.52 -2.57
CA GLU A 286 -8.25 -5.16 -3.08
C GLU A 286 -7.30 -4.96 -4.26
N LYS A 287 -7.81 -5.13 -5.47
CA LYS A 287 -7.04 -4.93 -6.69
C LYS A 287 -7.83 -4.07 -7.66
N ILE A 288 -7.19 -3.00 -8.12
CA ILE A 288 -7.75 -2.08 -9.12
C ILE A 288 -7.48 -2.68 -10.50
N LEU A 289 -8.54 -2.94 -11.26
CA LEU A 289 -8.44 -3.41 -12.64
C LEU A 289 -8.59 -2.22 -13.56
N GLU A 290 -7.60 -2.01 -14.44
CA GLU A 290 -7.76 -1.03 -15.52
C GLU A 290 -8.82 -1.50 -16.52
N HIS A 291 -9.33 -0.57 -17.33
CA HIS A 291 -10.31 -0.91 -18.35
C HIS A 291 -9.80 -2.02 -19.29
N GLY A 292 -10.52 -3.15 -19.32
CA GLY A 292 -10.15 -4.33 -20.12
C GLY A 292 -9.11 -5.26 -19.47
N GLU A 293 -8.59 -4.94 -18.29
CA GLU A 293 -7.73 -5.84 -17.51
C GLU A 293 -8.55 -6.96 -16.86
N ALA A 294 -7.99 -8.17 -16.83
CA ALA A 294 -8.58 -9.31 -16.12
C ALA A 294 -7.78 -9.63 -14.86
N LEU A 295 -8.48 -9.94 -13.78
CA LEU A 295 -7.85 -10.47 -12.56
C LEU A 295 -7.10 -11.79 -12.89
N PRO A 296 -5.87 -12.00 -12.39
CA PRO A 296 -5.14 -13.24 -12.57
C PRO A 296 -5.96 -14.48 -12.17
N SER A 297 -6.26 -15.35 -13.14
CA SER A 297 -7.13 -16.52 -12.92
C SER A 297 -6.51 -17.62 -12.06
N TRP A 298 -5.20 -17.56 -11.80
CA TRP A 298 -4.51 -18.50 -10.92
C TRP A 298 -4.47 -18.03 -9.46
N TRP A 299 -4.93 -16.82 -9.14
CA TRP A 299 -5.01 -16.36 -7.76
C TRP A 299 -6.07 -17.16 -6.99
N LYS A 300 -5.69 -17.68 -5.82
CA LYS A 300 -6.60 -18.33 -4.88
C LYS A 300 -7.41 -17.29 -4.11
N THR A 301 -8.33 -16.64 -4.81
CA THR A 301 -9.23 -15.60 -4.31
C THR A 301 -10.63 -15.81 -4.86
N ALA A 302 -11.63 -15.25 -4.20
CA ALA A 302 -13.01 -15.17 -4.67
C ALA A 302 -13.25 -13.98 -5.61
N GLY A 303 -12.29 -13.05 -5.72
CA GLY A 303 -12.32 -11.91 -6.64
C GLY A 303 -11.80 -10.61 -6.02
N THR A 304 -12.26 -9.49 -6.58
CA THR A 304 -11.94 -8.12 -6.13
C THR A 304 -12.95 -7.61 -5.10
N THR A 305 -12.67 -6.44 -4.51
CA THR A 305 -13.63 -5.66 -3.71
C THR A 305 -14.65 -4.89 -4.54
N GLY A 306 -14.63 -4.99 -5.88
CA GLY A 306 -15.73 -4.59 -6.74
C GLY A 306 -15.65 -3.21 -7.41
N TYR A 307 -14.49 -2.54 -7.40
CA TYR A 307 -14.31 -1.27 -8.14
C TYR A 307 -14.54 -1.42 -9.65
N ASP A 308 -14.22 -2.58 -10.21
CA ASP A 308 -14.54 -2.93 -11.61
C ASP A 308 -16.06 -2.91 -11.87
N ALA A 309 -16.86 -3.41 -10.93
CA ALA A 309 -18.32 -3.36 -11.03
C ALA A 309 -18.87 -1.94 -10.82
N LEU A 310 -18.27 -1.17 -9.91
CA LEU A 310 -18.60 0.23 -9.68
C LEU A 310 -18.51 1.02 -10.99
N ALA A 311 -17.36 0.89 -11.67
CA ALA A 311 -17.07 1.58 -12.92
C ALA A 311 -18.09 1.25 -14.03
N GLU A 312 -18.50 -0.01 -14.15
CA GLU A 312 -19.52 -0.43 -15.14
C GLU A 312 -20.92 0.10 -14.82
N ILE A 313 -21.30 0.10 -13.54
CA ILE A 313 -22.61 0.58 -13.10
C ILE A 313 -22.73 2.10 -13.30
N ASP A 314 -21.70 2.88 -12.98
CA ASP A 314 -21.75 4.33 -13.18
C ASP A 314 -21.87 4.69 -14.68
N ARG A 315 -21.15 3.97 -15.54
CA ARG A 315 -21.13 4.20 -16.99
C ARG A 315 -22.43 3.85 -17.69
N VAL A 316 -23.13 2.80 -17.27
CA VAL A 316 -24.44 2.46 -17.88
C VAL A 316 -25.54 3.45 -17.51
N LEU A 317 -25.33 4.23 -16.44
CA LEU A 317 -26.23 5.31 -16.01
C LEU A 317 -25.91 6.66 -16.67
N THR A 318 -24.79 6.75 -17.38
CA THR A 318 -24.31 7.99 -18.02
C THR A 318 -24.86 8.11 -19.44
N ASP A 319 -25.57 9.21 -19.74
CA ASP A 319 -26.15 9.45 -21.07
C ASP A 319 -25.05 9.84 -22.08
N PRO A 320 -24.76 9.00 -23.10
CA PRO A 320 -23.72 9.30 -24.10
C PRO A 320 -23.96 10.61 -24.87
N ALA A 321 -25.20 11.08 -24.98
CA ALA A 321 -25.49 12.35 -25.65
C ALA A 321 -24.92 13.58 -24.91
N GLY A 322 -24.57 13.42 -23.63
CA GLY A 322 -23.99 14.48 -22.80
C GLY A 322 -22.51 14.76 -23.09
N GLU A 323 -21.78 13.83 -23.69
CA GLU A 323 -20.31 13.88 -23.80
C GLU A 323 -19.82 15.19 -24.45
N ALA A 324 -20.25 15.45 -25.68
CA ALA A 324 -19.79 16.62 -26.43
C ALA A 324 -20.16 17.96 -25.76
N ALA A 325 -21.28 18.01 -25.04
CA ALA A 325 -21.71 19.21 -24.33
C ALA A 325 -20.88 19.44 -23.06
N LEU A 326 -20.53 18.37 -22.34
CA LEU A 326 -19.67 18.43 -21.15
C LEU A 326 -18.22 18.73 -21.52
N ASP A 327 -17.69 18.15 -22.60
CA ASP A 327 -16.37 18.48 -23.14
C ASP A 327 -16.28 19.97 -23.52
N ALA A 328 -17.30 20.50 -24.21
CA ALA A 328 -17.36 21.91 -24.57
C ALA A 328 -17.49 22.84 -23.34
N LEU A 329 -18.22 22.39 -22.31
CA LEU A 329 -18.35 23.10 -21.05
C LEU A 329 -17.01 23.16 -20.31
N ASP A 330 -16.33 22.02 -20.15
CA ASP A 330 -15.03 21.92 -19.51
C ASP A 330 -13.99 22.78 -20.23
N ALA A 331 -13.92 22.69 -21.56
CA ALA A 331 -13.02 23.52 -22.36
C ALA A 331 -13.26 25.02 -22.16
N ARG A 332 -14.54 25.45 -22.10
CA ARG A 332 -14.88 26.85 -21.82
C ARG A 332 -14.50 27.26 -20.40
N LEU A 333 -14.82 26.44 -19.40
CA LEU A 333 -14.53 26.75 -17.99
C LEU A 333 -13.02 26.84 -17.72
N ARG A 334 -12.20 26.04 -18.41
CA ARG A 334 -10.74 26.15 -18.37
C ARG A 334 -10.25 27.49 -18.87
N VAL A 335 -10.74 27.94 -20.04
CA VAL A 335 -10.41 29.27 -20.59
C VAL A 335 -10.86 30.37 -19.63
N ASP A 336 -12.09 30.28 -19.11
CA ASP A 336 -12.63 31.26 -18.15
C ASP A 336 -11.83 31.31 -16.84
N SER A 337 -11.11 30.24 -16.50
CA SER A 337 -10.31 30.08 -15.27
C SER A 337 -8.79 30.16 -15.48
N ASP A 338 -8.34 30.57 -16.68
CA ASP A 338 -6.91 30.62 -17.07
C ASP A 338 -6.15 29.29 -16.89
N LEU A 339 -6.85 28.17 -17.10
CA LEU A 339 -6.28 26.83 -17.12
C LEU A 339 -5.88 26.44 -18.55
N ALA A 340 -4.80 25.67 -18.66
CA ALA A 340 -4.41 25.08 -19.94
C ALA A 340 -5.53 24.19 -20.52
N PRO A 341 -5.66 24.11 -21.86
CA PRO A 341 -6.55 23.15 -22.50
C PRO A 341 -6.27 21.73 -22.01
N LEU A 342 -7.33 20.93 -21.88
CA LEU A 342 -7.20 19.52 -21.53
C LEU A 342 -6.45 18.78 -22.65
N THR A 343 -5.38 18.07 -22.29
CA THR A 343 -4.74 17.09 -23.17
C THR A 343 -5.61 15.83 -23.25
N GLY A 344 -5.34 14.95 -24.22
CA GLY A 344 -6.01 13.64 -24.25
C GLY A 344 -5.79 12.88 -22.94
N TRP A 345 -6.77 12.06 -22.52
CA TRP A 345 -6.71 11.34 -21.24
C TRP A 345 -5.39 10.56 -21.07
N HIS A 346 -4.96 9.85 -22.12
CA HIS A 346 -3.68 9.11 -22.11
C HIS A 346 -2.44 10.00 -21.91
N ASP A 347 -2.42 11.21 -22.49
CA ASP A 347 -1.32 12.14 -22.29
C ASP A 347 -1.37 12.76 -20.88
N LEU A 348 -2.57 13.04 -20.36
CA LEU A 348 -2.73 13.53 -18.99
C LEU A 348 -2.23 12.51 -17.96
N ILE A 349 -2.62 11.24 -18.08
CA ILE A 349 -2.14 10.19 -17.15
C ILE A 349 -0.64 9.97 -17.30
N HIS A 350 -0.09 10.02 -18.52
CA HIS A 350 1.35 9.96 -18.73
C HIS A 350 2.06 11.08 -17.97
N ASP A 351 1.68 12.34 -18.19
CA ASP A 351 2.37 13.50 -17.63
C ASP A 351 2.26 13.56 -16.10
N THR A 352 1.13 13.13 -15.56
CA THR A 352 0.91 13.09 -14.11
C THR A 352 1.65 11.93 -13.45
N LYS A 353 1.70 10.74 -14.06
CA LYS A 353 2.55 9.63 -13.60
C LYS A 353 4.02 9.99 -13.69
N ARG A 354 4.44 10.66 -14.77
CA ARG A 354 5.80 11.20 -14.93
C ARG A 354 6.15 12.17 -13.82
N LYS A 355 5.25 13.11 -13.49
CA LYS A 355 5.41 14.03 -12.35
C LYS A 355 5.62 13.27 -11.04
N ILE A 356 4.88 12.18 -10.79
CA ILE A 356 5.05 11.37 -9.58
C ILE A 356 6.42 10.69 -9.55
N ALA A 357 6.83 10.08 -10.66
CA ALA A 357 8.15 9.47 -10.82
C ALA A 357 9.29 10.47 -10.56
N ASP A 358 9.16 11.70 -11.05
CA ASP A 358 10.15 12.77 -10.88
C ASP A 358 10.09 13.51 -9.53
N SER A 359 9.13 13.16 -8.66
CA SER A 359 8.97 13.81 -7.35
C SER A 359 8.92 12.79 -6.20
N ILE A 360 7.73 12.36 -5.81
CA ILE A 360 7.51 11.58 -4.58
C ILE A 360 7.87 10.09 -4.71
N GLN A 361 8.37 9.64 -5.87
CA GLN A 361 8.83 8.25 -6.11
C GLN A 361 10.30 8.16 -6.55
N VAL A 362 11.08 9.25 -6.40
CA VAL A 362 12.49 9.27 -6.84
C VAL A 362 13.33 8.27 -6.02
N SER A 363 13.06 8.11 -4.71
CA SER A 363 13.72 7.13 -3.85
C SER A 363 13.55 5.70 -4.34
N GLU A 364 12.34 5.33 -4.75
CA GLU A 364 12.00 4.01 -5.26
C GLU A 364 12.71 3.74 -6.60
N ILE A 365 12.72 4.71 -7.51
CA ILE A 365 13.44 4.60 -8.79
C ILE A 365 14.96 4.50 -8.57
N ARG A 366 15.52 5.31 -7.69
CA ARG A 366 16.94 5.24 -7.33
C ARG A 366 17.30 3.89 -6.71
N ARG A 367 16.41 3.29 -5.92
CA ARG A 367 16.59 1.93 -5.39
C ARG A 367 16.66 0.90 -6.52
N ILE A 368 15.79 0.99 -7.53
CA ILE A 368 15.85 0.12 -8.71
C ILE A 368 17.19 0.32 -9.44
N VAL A 369 17.62 1.57 -9.67
CA VAL A 369 18.90 1.87 -10.32
C VAL A 369 20.08 1.26 -9.56
N ARG A 370 20.11 1.35 -8.22
CA ARG A 370 21.16 0.72 -7.40
C ARG A 370 21.17 -0.81 -7.54
N GLY A 371 20.00 -1.42 -7.71
CA GLY A 371 19.85 -2.87 -7.91
C GLY A 371 20.19 -3.38 -9.32
N LEU A 372 20.37 -2.49 -10.30
CA LEU A 372 20.67 -2.90 -11.67
C LEU A 372 22.04 -3.61 -11.77
N PRO A 373 22.20 -4.55 -12.73
CA PRO A 373 23.48 -5.18 -13.01
C PRO A 373 24.59 -4.15 -13.21
N ALA A 374 25.80 -4.47 -12.71
CA ALA A 374 26.95 -3.57 -12.81
C ALA A 374 27.26 -3.14 -14.25
N SER A 375 27.06 -4.04 -15.23
CA SER A 375 27.25 -3.74 -16.64
C SER A 375 26.40 -2.57 -17.14
N LEU A 376 25.13 -2.46 -16.69
CA LEU A 376 24.26 -1.33 -17.07
C LEU A 376 24.66 -0.05 -16.33
N ARG A 377 25.02 -0.16 -15.05
CA ARG A 377 25.46 0.99 -14.23
C ARG A 377 26.81 1.57 -14.65
N GLU A 378 27.65 0.77 -15.32
CA GLU A 378 28.93 1.21 -15.88
C GLU A 378 28.78 1.75 -17.31
N GLU A 379 27.76 1.29 -18.05
CA GLU A 379 27.49 1.72 -19.42
C GLU A 379 26.71 3.03 -19.49
N PHE A 380 25.78 3.26 -18.55
CA PHE A 380 24.92 4.45 -18.52
C PHE A 380 25.10 5.23 -17.23
N GLU A 381 25.04 6.56 -17.34
CA GLU A 381 24.98 7.45 -16.19
C GLU A 381 23.69 7.22 -15.39
N ALA A 382 23.76 7.43 -14.08
CA ALA A 382 22.66 7.11 -13.16
C ALA A 382 21.39 7.95 -13.39
N ASP A 383 21.54 9.18 -13.90
CA ASP A 383 20.42 10.06 -14.28
C ASP A 383 19.71 9.56 -15.55
N VAL A 384 20.44 9.05 -16.53
CA VAL A 384 19.88 8.41 -17.74
C VAL A 384 19.09 7.15 -17.37
N LEU A 385 19.61 6.31 -16.47
CA LEU A 385 18.90 5.14 -15.97
C LEU A 385 17.62 5.52 -15.19
N GLN A 386 17.68 6.58 -14.37
CA GLN A 386 16.51 7.10 -13.65
C GLN A 386 15.45 7.62 -14.63
N ASP A 387 15.86 8.42 -15.62
CA ASP A 387 14.94 9.01 -16.61
C ASP A 387 14.25 7.93 -17.45
N ALA A 388 14.99 6.91 -17.87
CA ALA A 388 14.43 5.77 -18.60
C ALA A 388 13.44 4.95 -17.77
N LEU A 389 13.77 4.64 -16.50
CA LEU A 389 12.85 3.94 -15.61
C LEU A 389 11.59 4.75 -15.33
N ALA A 390 11.73 6.06 -15.07
CA ALA A 390 10.61 6.96 -14.86
C ALA A 390 9.68 7.02 -16.08
N GLU A 391 10.24 7.01 -17.30
CA GLU A 391 9.47 7.01 -18.54
C GLU A 391 8.69 5.69 -18.72
N ILE A 392 9.34 4.54 -18.50
CA ILE A 392 8.67 3.23 -18.58
C ILE A 392 7.55 3.14 -17.52
N LEU A 393 7.79 3.63 -16.29
CA LEU A 393 6.77 3.69 -15.24
C LEU A 393 5.58 4.58 -15.64
N ALA A 394 5.83 5.75 -16.23
CA ALA A 394 4.80 6.66 -16.72
C ALA A 394 3.95 6.01 -17.84
N CYS A 395 4.61 5.28 -18.75
CA CYS A 395 3.96 4.56 -19.85
C CYS A 395 3.30 3.23 -19.44
N PHE A 396 3.47 2.76 -18.20
CA PHE A 396 2.96 1.45 -17.79
C PHE A 396 1.41 1.43 -17.77
N PRO A 397 0.74 0.52 -18.52
CA PRO A 397 -0.68 0.66 -18.81
C PRO A 397 -1.62 0.09 -17.74
N VAL A 398 -1.09 -0.60 -16.72
CA VAL A 398 -1.85 -1.24 -15.63
C VAL A 398 -1.18 -0.95 -14.29
N TYR A 399 -1.81 -1.30 -13.16
CA TYR A 399 -1.18 -1.09 -11.84
C TYR A 399 0.16 -1.82 -11.74
N ARG A 400 0.23 -3.06 -12.22
CA ARG A 400 1.47 -3.84 -12.30
C ARG A 400 1.32 -5.07 -13.20
N SER A 401 2.45 -5.65 -13.58
CA SER A 401 2.48 -7.03 -14.07
C SER A 401 2.63 -8.03 -12.91
N TYR A 402 2.54 -9.32 -13.25
CA TYR A 402 2.75 -10.46 -12.36
C TYR A 402 3.67 -11.46 -13.05
N LEU A 403 4.91 -11.01 -13.32
CA LEU A 403 5.84 -11.69 -14.21
C LEU A 403 6.01 -13.18 -13.82
N PRO A 404 6.08 -14.09 -14.83
CA PRO A 404 6.16 -13.82 -16.26
C PRO A 404 4.82 -13.41 -16.91
N ALA A 405 3.69 -13.52 -16.21
CA ALA A 405 2.41 -13.05 -16.72
C ALA A 405 2.36 -11.51 -16.77
N GLY A 406 1.69 -10.97 -17.80
CA GLY A 406 1.66 -9.52 -18.01
C GLY A 406 2.96 -8.93 -18.59
N ARG A 407 3.91 -9.75 -19.05
CA ARG A 407 5.12 -9.28 -19.76
C ARG A 407 4.78 -8.35 -20.94
N ALA A 408 3.67 -8.59 -21.63
CA ALA A 408 3.19 -7.73 -22.71
C ALA A 408 2.93 -6.28 -22.26
N HIS A 409 2.58 -6.03 -20.99
CA HIS A 409 2.42 -4.67 -20.47
C HIS A 409 3.77 -3.95 -20.35
N LEU A 410 4.82 -4.65 -19.93
CA LEU A 410 6.18 -4.11 -19.89
C LEU A 410 6.68 -3.80 -21.31
N ASP A 411 6.48 -4.71 -22.25
CA ASP A 411 6.91 -4.50 -23.64
C ASP A 411 6.13 -3.34 -24.29
N ALA A 412 4.83 -3.21 -24.01
CA ALA A 412 4.02 -2.07 -24.48
C ALA A 412 4.47 -0.74 -23.87
N ALA A 413 4.75 -0.72 -22.55
CA ALA A 413 5.23 0.47 -21.85
C ALA A 413 6.60 0.92 -22.38
N ALA A 414 7.51 -0.01 -22.65
CA ALA A 414 8.81 0.28 -23.24
C ALA A 414 8.67 0.82 -24.66
N GLY A 415 7.82 0.22 -25.49
CA GLY A 415 7.56 0.72 -26.84
C GLY A 415 6.98 2.14 -26.88
N GLU A 416 6.03 2.44 -25.99
CA GLU A 416 5.48 3.80 -25.86
C GLU A 416 6.54 4.79 -25.34
N ALA A 417 7.35 4.39 -24.35
CA ALA A 417 8.45 5.19 -23.84
C ALA A 417 9.48 5.53 -24.93
N GLU A 418 9.83 4.58 -25.81
CA GLU A 418 10.70 4.80 -26.95
C GLU A 418 10.10 5.75 -27.99
N VAL A 419 8.78 5.71 -28.20
CA VAL A 419 8.08 6.64 -29.11
C VAL A 419 8.09 8.07 -28.53
N ARG A 420 7.84 8.21 -27.23
CA ARG A 420 7.83 9.51 -26.54
C ARG A 420 9.22 10.11 -26.36
N ARG A 421 10.22 9.26 -26.09
CA ARG A 421 11.61 9.63 -25.78
C ARG A 421 12.61 8.80 -26.59
N PRO A 422 12.72 9.01 -27.93
CA PRO A 422 13.61 8.21 -28.78
C PRO A 422 15.08 8.25 -28.38
N GLU A 423 15.52 9.32 -27.70
CA GLU A 423 16.88 9.45 -27.18
C GLU A 423 17.21 8.49 -26.03
N LEU A 424 16.19 7.92 -25.37
CA LEU A 424 16.33 6.90 -24.33
C LEU A 424 16.24 5.46 -24.88
N GLY A 425 16.10 5.29 -26.20
CA GLY A 425 15.83 3.97 -26.80
C GLY A 425 16.87 2.89 -26.46
N ASP A 426 18.16 3.21 -26.58
CA ASP A 426 19.24 2.24 -26.29
C ASP A 426 19.25 1.76 -24.82
N VAL A 427 18.95 2.66 -23.87
CA VAL A 427 18.90 2.29 -22.45
C VAL A 427 17.62 1.53 -22.13
N ILE A 428 16.47 1.90 -22.72
CA ILE A 428 15.19 1.18 -22.54
C ILE A 428 15.31 -0.25 -23.08
N GLU A 429 15.86 -0.43 -24.28
CA GLU A 429 16.07 -1.75 -24.90
C GLU A 429 16.87 -2.69 -23.97
N LYS A 430 17.89 -2.16 -23.28
CA LYS A 430 18.74 -2.91 -22.35
C LYS A 430 18.12 -3.11 -20.97
N LEU A 431 17.24 -2.21 -20.52
CA LEU A 431 16.51 -2.34 -19.26
C LEU A 431 15.43 -3.43 -19.35
N VAL A 432 14.69 -3.55 -20.46
CA VAL A 432 13.55 -4.45 -20.57
C VAL A 432 13.86 -5.92 -20.20
N PRO A 433 14.94 -6.56 -20.71
CA PRO A 433 15.30 -7.92 -20.32
C PRO A 433 15.59 -8.07 -18.83
N VAL A 434 16.20 -7.04 -18.21
CA VAL A 434 16.54 -7.02 -16.79
C VAL A 434 15.29 -6.84 -15.93
N LEU A 435 14.37 -5.95 -16.32
CA LEU A 435 13.08 -5.74 -15.66
C LEU A 435 12.13 -6.95 -15.80
N ALA A 436 12.34 -7.79 -16.82
CA ALA A 436 11.57 -9.00 -17.04
C ALA A 436 12.10 -10.25 -16.32
N ASP A 437 13.34 -10.21 -15.82
CA ASP A 437 13.99 -11.37 -15.18
C ASP A 437 13.60 -11.45 -13.71
N THR A 438 12.60 -12.29 -13.42
CA THR A 438 12.10 -12.54 -12.05
C THR A 438 13.13 -13.13 -11.07
N SER A 439 14.31 -13.56 -11.54
CA SER A 439 15.41 -13.95 -10.66
C SER A 439 16.17 -12.76 -10.07
N LEU A 440 15.98 -11.57 -10.64
CA LEU A 440 16.63 -10.33 -10.22
C LEU A 440 15.70 -9.49 -9.34
N GLU A 441 16.28 -8.86 -8.32
CA GLU A 441 15.57 -7.98 -7.41
C GLU A 441 14.81 -6.84 -8.12
N VAL A 442 15.45 -6.27 -9.14
CA VAL A 442 14.90 -5.15 -9.89
C VAL A 442 13.58 -5.45 -10.59
N ALA A 443 13.31 -6.71 -10.97
CA ALA A 443 12.08 -7.07 -11.67
C ALA A 443 10.85 -7.00 -10.75
N TRP A 444 10.92 -7.56 -9.54
CA TRP A 444 9.81 -7.47 -8.59
C TRP A 444 9.74 -6.11 -7.93
N ARG A 445 10.88 -5.43 -7.73
CA ARG A 445 10.87 -4.07 -7.20
C ARG A 445 10.24 -3.07 -8.17
N PHE A 446 10.51 -3.21 -9.47
CA PHE A 446 9.81 -2.44 -10.51
C PHE A 446 8.29 -2.68 -10.48
N GLN A 447 7.85 -3.94 -10.35
CA GLN A 447 6.43 -4.27 -10.21
C GLN A 447 5.79 -3.69 -8.94
N GLN A 448 6.55 -3.54 -7.84
CA GLN A 448 6.08 -2.86 -6.62
C GLN A 448 6.03 -1.33 -6.75
N THR A 449 6.70 -0.74 -7.74
CA THR A 449 6.74 0.72 -7.98
C THR A 449 5.73 1.19 -9.04
N THR A 450 5.35 0.34 -10.01
CA THR A 450 4.34 0.72 -11.02
C THR A 450 3.01 1.11 -10.39
N GLY A 451 2.56 0.39 -9.34
CA GLY A 451 1.29 0.63 -8.65
C GLY A 451 1.24 2.00 -7.95
N PRO A 452 2.20 2.34 -7.07
CA PRO A 452 2.33 3.68 -6.50
C PRO A 452 2.35 4.80 -7.52
N VAL A 453 3.09 4.64 -8.63
CA VAL A 453 3.13 5.65 -9.71
C VAL A 453 1.75 5.79 -10.36
N MET A 454 1.04 4.69 -10.59
CA MET A 454 -0.32 4.69 -11.13
C MET A 454 -1.29 5.38 -10.17
N ALA A 455 -1.40 4.92 -8.92
CA ALA A 455 -2.35 5.46 -7.95
C ALA A 455 -2.13 6.96 -7.71
N LYS A 456 -0.88 7.38 -7.47
CA LYS A 456 -0.59 8.80 -7.19
C LYS A 456 -0.68 9.68 -8.45
N GLY A 457 -0.38 9.12 -9.62
CA GLY A 457 -0.43 9.84 -10.89
C GLY A 457 -1.86 9.99 -11.41
N VAL A 458 -2.67 8.95 -11.29
CA VAL A 458 -4.02 8.89 -11.86
C VAL A 458 -5.08 9.26 -10.83
N GLU A 459 -5.24 8.47 -9.78
CA GLU A 459 -6.29 8.67 -8.77
C GLU A 459 -6.10 10.00 -8.03
N ASP A 460 -4.89 10.27 -7.53
CA ASP A 460 -4.62 11.44 -6.68
C ASP A 460 -4.18 12.69 -7.47
N THR A 461 -4.04 12.60 -8.80
CA THR A 461 -3.60 13.74 -9.62
C THR A 461 -4.41 13.93 -10.90
N ALA A 462 -4.49 12.93 -11.79
CA ALA A 462 -5.17 13.08 -13.08
C ALA A 462 -6.68 13.24 -12.94
N PHE A 463 -7.33 12.48 -12.06
CA PHE A 463 -8.76 12.59 -11.77
C PHE A 463 -9.17 14.01 -11.36
N TYR A 464 -8.39 14.64 -10.49
CA TYR A 464 -8.60 16.02 -10.07
C TYR A 464 -8.32 17.08 -11.17
N ARG A 465 -7.83 16.64 -12.33
CA ARG A 465 -7.55 17.49 -13.49
C ARG A 465 -8.46 17.19 -14.68
N TYR A 466 -9.19 16.09 -14.67
CA TYR A 466 -10.07 15.64 -15.75
C TYR A 466 -11.54 15.89 -15.39
N THR A 467 -11.95 17.16 -15.43
CA THR A 467 -13.14 17.66 -14.73
C THR A 467 -14.45 17.65 -15.53
N ARG A 468 -14.49 16.99 -16.70
CA ARG A 468 -15.68 17.00 -17.58
C ARG A 468 -16.94 16.44 -16.91
N LEU A 469 -16.78 15.38 -16.12
CA LEU A 469 -17.84 14.75 -15.33
C LEU A 469 -17.23 14.01 -14.14
N GLY A 470 -17.31 14.61 -12.95
CA GLY A 470 -16.60 14.10 -11.76
C GLY A 470 -17.06 12.74 -11.24
N SER A 471 -18.22 12.20 -11.66
CA SER A 471 -18.63 10.85 -11.27
C SER A 471 -17.76 9.77 -11.93
N LEU A 472 -17.21 10.05 -13.12
CA LEU A 472 -16.40 9.09 -13.87
C LEU A 472 -14.94 9.00 -13.38
N THR A 473 -14.48 10.00 -12.64
CA THR A 473 -13.15 10.07 -12.02
C THR A 473 -13.18 9.44 -10.63
N GLU A 474 -13.39 8.13 -10.61
CA GLU A 474 -13.54 7.32 -9.40
C GLU A 474 -12.53 6.16 -9.42
N VAL A 475 -12.15 5.64 -8.24
CA VAL A 475 -11.22 4.51 -8.11
C VAL A 475 -11.68 3.31 -8.95
N GLY A 476 -10.79 2.81 -9.82
CA GLY A 476 -11.08 1.76 -10.80
C GLY A 476 -11.87 2.20 -12.04
N GLY A 477 -12.18 3.49 -12.18
CA GLY A 477 -12.77 4.08 -13.37
C GLY A 477 -11.73 4.59 -14.36
N ASP A 478 -11.96 4.36 -15.66
CA ASP A 478 -11.27 5.05 -16.75
C ASP A 478 -12.15 6.21 -17.28
N PRO A 479 -11.95 7.46 -16.87
CA PRO A 479 -12.78 8.58 -17.30
C PRO A 479 -12.64 8.89 -18.81
N GLY A 480 -11.69 8.28 -19.53
CA GLY A 480 -11.66 8.27 -20.99
C GLY A 480 -12.85 7.52 -21.60
N GLU A 481 -13.35 6.49 -20.92
CA GLU A 481 -14.56 5.74 -21.27
C GLU A 481 -15.80 6.42 -20.67
N PHE A 482 -16.46 7.27 -21.47
CA PHE A 482 -17.53 8.16 -21.00
C PHE A 482 -18.83 7.46 -20.57
N SER A 483 -19.23 6.41 -21.28
CA SER A 483 -20.48 5.70 -21.01
C SER A 483 -20.39 4.25 -21.47
N LEU A 484 -21.30 3.40 -21.00
CA LEU A 484 -21.41 2.00 -21.39
C LEU A 484 -22.84 1.74 -21.84
N ASP A 485 -23.03 1.16 -23.03
CA ASP A 485 -24.38 0.83 -23.47
C ASP A 485 -24.94 -0.38 -22.70
N VAL A 486 -26.26 -0.57 -22.76
CA VAL A 486 -26.95 -1.64 -22.02
C VAL A 486 -26.45 -3.04 -22.43
N ALA A 487 -26.07 -3.22 -23.70
CA ALA A 487 -25.55 -4.50 -24.20
C ALA A 487 -24.14 -4.79 -23.65
N GLY A 488 -23.27 -3.78 -23.60
CA GLY A 488 -21.95 -3.81 -22.98
C GLY A 488 -22.05 -4.10 -21.49
N PHE A 489 -22.95 -3.43 -20.78
CA PHE A 489 -23.21 -3.70 -19.37
C PHE A 489 -23.61 -5.16 -19.13
N HIS A 490 -24.57 -5.69 -19.88
CA HIS A 490 -24.97 -7.09 -19.76
C HIS A 490 -23.85 -8.07 -20.11
N THR A 491 -22.99 -7.73 -21.07
CA THR A 491 -21.80 -8.52 -21.41
C THR A 491 -20.83 -8.57 -20.23
N ALA A 492 -20.55 -7.42 -19.61
CA ALA A 492 -19.70 -7.33 -18.43
C ALA A 492 -20.26 -8.13 -17.25
N GLN A 493 -21.58 -8.05 -17.00
CA GLN A 493 -22.23 -8.83 -15.94
C GLN A 493 -22.16 -10.35 -16.20
N ALA A 494 -22.32 -10.77 -17.47
CA ALA A 494 -22.19 -12.17 -17.86
C ALA A 494 -20.75 -12.68 -17.66
N LEU A 495 -19.75 -11.87 -17.99
CA LEU A 495 -18.34 -12.20 -17.77
C LEU A 495 -18.01 -12.31 -16.28
N ARG A 496 -18.49 -11.39 -15.44
CA ARG A 496 -18.35 -11.46 -13.98
C ARG A 496 -18.97 -12.74 -13.43
N HIS A 497 -20.20 -13.07 -13.84
CA HIS A 497 -20.85 -14.30 -13.41
C HIS A 497 -20.12 -15.59 -13.84
N ALA A 498 -19.51 -15.59 -15.03
CA ALA A 498 -18.78 -16.74 -15.54
C ALA A 498 -17.40 -16.94 -14.89
N SER A 499 -16.69 -15.85 -14.60
CA SER A 499 -15.30 -15.89 -14.14
C SER A 499 -15.16 -15.73 -12.62
N TRP A 500 -15.95 -14.84 -12.02
CA TRP A 500 -15.85 -14.44 -10.61
C TRP A 500 -17.24 -14.28 -9.98
N PRO A 501 -18.05 -15.37 -9.91
CA PRO A 501 -19.46 -15.30 -9.50
C PRO A 501 -19.67 -14.84 -8.05
N THR A 502 -18.62 -14.85 -7.23
CA THR A 502 -18.64 -14.49 -5.81
C THR A 502 -17.75 -13.29 -5.50
N ALA A 503 -17.21 -12.58 -6.52
CA ALA A 503 -16.54 -11.31 -6.30
C ALA A 503 -17.51 -10.27 -5.75
N MET A 504 -17.01 -9.26 -5.05
CA MET A 504 -17.85 -8.15 -4.62
C MET A 504 -18.25 -7.28 -5.81
N THR A 505 -19.39 -6.63 -5.68
CA THR A 505 -19.72 -5.40 -6.40
C THR A 505 -19.83 -4.30 -5.35
N THR A 506 -19.32 -3.10 -5.64
CA THR A 506 -19.45 -1.96 -4.71
C THR A 506 -19.89 -0.70 -5.44
N LEU A 507 -20.37 0.28 -4.68
CA LEU A 507 -20.67 1.64 -5.14
C LEU A 507 -20.05 2.71 -4.21
N SER A 508 -19.56 2.31 -3.03
CA SER A 508 -18.93 3.20 -2.05
C SER A 508 -18.06 2.34 -1.12
N THR A 509 -16.86 2.80 -0.78
CA THR A 509 -15.89 2.07 0.06
C THR A 509 -15.39 2.87 1.25
#